data_AF-A0A2T0UCP6-F1
#
_entry.id   AF-A0A2T0UCP6-F1
#
_cell.length_a   1.000
_cell.length_b   1.000
_cell.length_c   1.000
_cell.angle_alpha   90.00
_cell.angle_beta   90.00
_cell.angle_gamma   90.00
#
_symmetry.space_group_name_H-M   'P 1'
#
loop_
_entity.id
_entity.type
_entity.pdbx_description
1 polymer ?
#
loop_
_entity_poly.entity_id
_entity_poly.type
_entity_poly.pdbx_seq_one_letter_code
_entity_poly.pdbx_strand_id
1 'polypeptide(L)'
;MILSKYKSGLAAFMFVAGTGIFNTLQAQDVVHYTGTTLSNIDYHHGQLSPAIGVHNIQIMRANREQPSQENSYGWTYNHATNMAYWNNTFFLHYLSDPVGEHIPPSQTLLMTSKDGYNWTKPDIIFPPYKVPDGFRKSGVEGVAKDLYAIMHQRMGFFVSKKDRLLALAYYGIAMDAKDDPNDGKGIGRVVREIYKDGTYGPIYFIRHNSTWDQKKSEYPMFTKSKDKGFVEACRQLLSDPLMMQQWVEEADRDDKLIPLKKQYKALSYYTLPDGRVAGLWKHAVTAISNDGGKTWPENAGRAPGFVNSNAKIWGQRTSDGKYATVYNPSEYRWPLALSVSDDGLNYKNLLLVNGEISPMRYGGNYKSYGPQYIRGILENNGTPPDNNMWLSYSMNKEDIWVAKVPVPVVDKAAQHANDNFNALPANEELKLWNVYSPLWAPVKVEKATDGLKYLTLTDKDRYDYAKAERIIPATKILVAEFDVTAAQNDFGVLDIEFQDGKGTPFARLTLDSVGNLNFKAGSRYKGVLKYEAGKKYTIKATLNTETRMCTINVNGEKNWNGIAFSPVAAIERVVYRTGNVRRFPHIDTPADQTYDLPNAGSPEREAKYTIGQLKTSAQ
;
A
#
# COMPACT_ATOMS: atom_id res chain seq x y z
N MET A 1 -61.77 53.28 -35.19
CA MET A 1 -63.25 53.24 -35.25
C MET A 1 -63.74 52.55 -33.98
N ILE A 2 -64.37 53.31 -33.07
CA ILE A 2 -65.26 52.89 -31.96
C ILE A 2 -64.59 52.06 -30.81
N LEU A 3 -64.13 52.62 -29.68
CA LEU A 3 -64.83 53.15 -28.46
C LEU A 3 -65.76 52.17 -27.71
N SER A 4 -65.33 51.70 -26.53
CA SER A 4 -65.98 51.92 -25.19
C SER A 4 -65.26 51.05 -24.13
N LYS A 5 -64.70 51.52 -23.00
CA LYS A 5 -65.13 52.31 -21.81
C LYS A 5 -65.53 51.44 -20.60
N TYR A 6 -64.95 51.84 -19.45
CA TYR A 6 -65.31 51.54 -18.03
C TYR A 6 -64.77 50.22 -17.43
N LYS A 7 -64.36 50.13 -16.15
CA LYS A 7 -64.29 51.04 -15.00
C LYS A 7 -63.36 50.40 -13.95
N SER A 8 -62.70 51.24 -13.17
CA SER A 8 -61.95 50.94 -11.95
C SER A 8 -62.80 50.28 -10.84
N GLY A 9 -62.22 49.31 -10.12
CA GLY A 9 -62.77 48.71 -8.91
C GLY A 9 -61.66 48.04 -8.07
N LEU A 10 -61.45 48.59 -6.87
CA LEU A 10 -60.50 48.18 -5.84
C LEU A 10 -60.80 46.75 -5.33
N ALA A 11 -59.79 45.89 -5.22
CA ALA A 11 -59.82 44.73 -4.33
C ALA A 11 -58.41 44.45 -3.79
N ALA A 12 -58.26 44.58 -2.48
CA ALA A 12 -57.04 44.34 -1.73
C ALA A 12 -56.64 42.87 -1.83
N PHE A 13 -55.41 42.61 -2.28
CA PHE A 13 -54.74 41.33 -2.05
C PHE A 13 -53.70 41.52 -0.96
N MET A 14 -54.01 40.96 0.22
CA MET A 14 -53.05 40.72 1.29
C MET A 14 -51.89 39.89 0.74
N PHE A 15 -50.71 40.51 0.66
CA PHE A 15 -49.46 39.77 0.46
C PHE A 15 -49.11 39.11 1.79
N VAL A 16 -49.42 37.82 1.93
CA VAL A 16 -48.86 37.01 3.01
C VAL A 16 -47.38 36.88 2.73
N ALA A 17 -46.57 37.56 3.54
CA ALA A 17 -45.12 37.37 3.58
C ALA A 17 -44.85 35.94 4.05
N GLY A 18 -44.68 35.02 3.10
CA GLY A 18 -44.07 33.73 3.35
C GLY A 18 -42.60 33.96 3.66
N THR A 19 -42.25 33.99 4.94
CA THR A 19 -40.85 33.82 5.38
C THR A 19 -40.39 32.43 4.96
N GLY A 20 -39.88 32.33 3.74
CA GLY A 20 -39.08 31.20 3.31
C GLY A 20 -37.82 31.18 4.16
N ILE A 21 -37.81 30.33 5.19
CA ILE A 21 -36.58 29.92 5.84
C ILE A 21 -35.83 29.12 4.77
N PHE A 22 -34.96 29.81 4.03
CA PHE A 22 -33.89 29.15 3.30
C PHE A 22 -32.99 28.52 4.36
N ASN A 23 -33.27 27.26 4.71
CA ASN A 23 -32.25 26.40 5.28
C ASN A 23 -31.19 26.25 4.18
N THR A 24 -30.22 27.15 4.17
CA THR A 24 -28.92 26.83 3.58
C THR A 24 -28.44 25.60 4.32
N LEU A 25 -28.62 24.42 3.72
CA LEU A 25 -27.85 23.24 4.06
C LEU A 25 -26.39 23.67 3.97
N GLN A 26 -25.79 24.04 5.10
CA GLN A 26 -24.34 24.17 5.16
C GLN A 26 -23.83 22.78 4.81
N ALA A 27 -23.21 22.66 3.62
CA ALA A 27 -22.49 21.45 3.27
C ALA A 27 -21.53 21.16 4.43
N GLN A 28 -21.63 19.95 4.98
CA GLN A 28 -20.70 19.54 6.03
C GLN A 28 -19.29 19.71 5.48
N ASP A 29 -18.44 20.42 6.22
CA ASP A 29 -17.02 20.48 5.89
C ASP A 29 -16.44 19.06 6.08
N VAL A 30 -16.08 18.43 4.97
CA VAL A 30 -15.64 17.03 4.87
C VAL A 30 -14.25 16.98 4.28
N VAL A 31 -13.61 15.81 4.36
CA VAL A 31 -12.31 15.57 3.71
C VAL A 31 -12.39 15.93 2.22
N HIS A 32 -11.42 16.71 1.75
CA HIS A 32 -11.33 17.15 0.36
C HIS A 32 -9.87 17.40 -0.05
N TYR A 33 -9.60 17.29 -1.35
CA TYR A 33 -8.30 17.54 -1.95
C TYR A 33 -8.36 18.84 -2.77
N THR A 34 -7.52 19.81 -2.43
CA THR A 34 -7.39 21.09 -3.15
C THR A 34 -6.07 21.23 -3.91
N GLY A 35 -5.18 20.24 -3.81
CA GLY A 35 -3.96 20.21 -4.59
C GLY A 35 -4.24 20.12 -6.09
N THR A 36 -3.28 20.55 -6.91
CA THR A 36 -3.40 20.55 -8.38
C THR A 36 -2.64 19.39 -9.04
N THR A 37 -1.90 18.60 -8.26
CA THR A 37 -1.14 17.45 -8.78
C THR A 37 -2.10 16.30 -9.08
N LEU A 38 -1.98 15.71 -10.27
CA LEU A 38 -2.76 14.57 -10.72
C LEU A 38 -1.82 13.43 -11.13
N SER A 39 -2.28 12.20 -10.92
CA SER A 39 -1.54 11.00 -11.34
C SER A 39 -1.79 10.72 -12.82
N ASN A 40 -0.72 10.58 -13.60
CA ASN A 40 -0.80 10.14 -14.99
C ASN A 40 -0.88 8.61 -15.08
N ILE A 41 -2.03 8.10 -15.53
CA ILE A 41 -2.36 6.67 -15.56
C ILE A 41 -1.48 5.84 -16.51
N ASP A 42 -0.84 6.46 -17.50
CA ASP A 42 0.06 5.78 -18.45
C ASP A 42 1.37 5.31 -17.82
N TYR A 43 1.66 5.78 -16.59
CA TYR A 43 2.88 5.46 -15.86
C TYR A 43 2.52 4.76 -14.54
N HIS A 44 3.19 3.66 -14.23
CA HIS A 44 3.00 2.94 -12.97
C HIS A 44 3.20 3.84 -11.74
N HIS A 45 4.15 4.76 -11.82
CA HIS A 45 4.47 5.75 -10.78
C HIS A 45 3.64 7.05 -10.88
N GLY A 46 2.66 7.13 -11.79
CA GLY A 46 1.77 8.28 -11.91
C GLY A 46 2.43 9.60 -12.33
N GLN A 47 3.70 9.58 -12.73
CA GLN A 47 4.56 10.78 -12.82
C GLN A 47 4.61 11.63 -11.54
N LEU A 48 4.36 11.01 -10.38
CA LEU A 48 4.41 11.66 -9.08
C LEU A 48 5.85 11.68 -8.54
N SER A 49 6.24 12.78 -7.88
CA SER A 49 7.47 12.81 -7.08
C SER A 49 7.28 11.99 -5.81
N PRO A 50 8.28 11.19 -5.39
CA PRO A 50 8.18 10.40 -4.17
C PRO A 50 8.31 11.23 -2.91
N ALA A 51 7.60 10.82 -1.86
CA ALA A 51 7.93 11.22 -0.51
C ALA A 51 9.31 10.65 -0.17
N ILE A 52 10.22 11.47 0.35
CA ILE A 52 11.62 11.11 0.57
C ILE A 52 11.72 10.07 1.70
N GLY A 53 12.58 9.06 1.51
CA GLY A 53 12.91 8.08 2.55
C GLY A 53 11.84 6.98 2.72
N VAL A 54 10.96 6.82 1.74
CA VAL A 54 9.97 5.73 1.71
C VAL A 54 10.66 4.41 1.39
N HIS A 55 10.47 3.41 2.25
CA HIS A 55 10.98 2.06 2.03
C HIS A 55 9.79 1.12 1.80
N ASN A 56 9.69 0.55 0.60
CA ASN A 56 8.74 -0.50 0.24
C ASN A 56 9.43 -1.87 0.37
N ILE A 57 8.90 -2.70 1.26
CA ILE A 57 9.54 -3.95 1.70
C ILE A 57 8.55 -5.09 1.44
N GLN A 58 8.94 -6.05 0.60
CA GLN A 58 8.16 -7.26 0.43
C GLN A 58 8.38 -8.16 1.64
N ILE A 59 7.29 -8.65 2.24
CA ILE A 59 7.38 -9.50 3.44
C ILE A 59 6.93 -10.93 3.16
N MET A 60 6.13 -11.15 2.11
CA MET A 60 5.78 -12.47 1.62
C MET A 60 5.70 -12.44 0.09
N ARG A 61 6.40 -13.39 -0.54
CA ARG A 61 6.43 -13.60 -2.00
C ARG A 61 5.75 -14.93 -2.31
N ALA A 62 4.62 -14.92 -3.02
CA ALA A 62 3.91 -16.14 -3.39
C ALA A 62 4.76 -17.04 -4.31
N ASN A 63 4.72 -18.35 -4.09
CA ASN A 63 5.41 -19.35 -4.91
C ASN A 63 4.70 -20.71 -4.84
N ARG A 64 3.90 -21.06 -5.85
CA ARG A 64 3.12 -22.32 -5.87
C ARG A 64 3.98 -23.54 -6.19
N GLU A 65 5.03 -23.37 -6.98
CA GLU A 65 5.91 -24.47 -7.42
C GLU A 65 6.84 -24.97 -6.31
N GLN A 66 7.16 -24.12 -5.33
CA GLN A 66 7.99 -24.47 -4.18
C GLN A 66 7.27 -24.11 -2.87
N PRO A 67 6.17 -24.80 -2.53
CA PRO A 67 5.33 -24.44 -1.39
C PRO A 67 6.13 -24.57 -0.08
N SER A 68 6.07 -23.53 0.75
CA SER A 68 6.70 -23.48 2.07
C SER A 68 5.94 -22.52 2.97
N GLN A 69 6.17 -22.59 4.28
CA GLN A 69 5.57 -21.63 5.20
C GLN A 69 5.89 -20.17 4.82
N GLU A 70 7.10 -19.90 4.31
CA GLU A 70 7.57 -18.56 3.92
C GLU A 70 6.75 -17.92 2.79
N ASN A 71 6.09 -18.72 1.97
CA ASN A 71 5.31 -18.29 0.82
C ASN A 71 3.83 -18.66 0.93
N SER A 72 3.30 -18.66 2.16
CA SER A 72 1.89 -18.98 2.44
C SER A 72 1.51 -20.39 2.00
N TYR A 73 2.41 -21.36 2.19
CA TYR A 73 2.20 -22.77 1.81
C TYR A 73 1.89 -22.96 0.31
N GLY A 74 2.43 -22.07 -0.53
CA GLY A 74 2.22 -22.04 -1.97
C GLY A 74 0.89 -21.44 -2.43
N TRP A 75 0.11 -20.83 -1.54
CA TRP A 75 -1.12 -20.14 -1.89
C TRP A 75 -0.80 -18.79 -2.54
N THR A 76 -1.45 -18.50 -3.67
CA THR A 76 -1.06 -17.37 -4.53
C THR A 76 -2.12 -16.28 -4.66
N TYR A 77 -3.25 -16.42 -3.96
CA TYR A 77 -4.12 -15.30 -3.65
C TYR A 77 -3.87 -14.89 -2.19
N ASN A 78 -3.33 -13.69 -1.99
CA ASN A 78 -2.97 -13.16 -0.68
C ASN A 78 -3.36 -11.68 -0.61
N HIS A 79 -4.25 -11.32 0.30
CA HIS A 79 -4.89 -10.00 0.25
C HIS A 79 -5.39 -9.48 1.59
N ALA A 80 -5.94 -8.26 1.57
CA ALA A 80 -6.65 -7.61 2.68
C ALA A 80 -5.87 -7.56 4.01
N THR A 81 -4.66 -6.98 3.95
CA THR A 81 -3.80 -6.79 5.13
C THR A 81 -4.44 -5.90 6.19
N ASN A 82 -4.13 -6.15 7.46
CA ASN A 82 -4.31 -5.21 8.56
C ASN A 82 -3.05 -5.20 9.44
N MET A 83 -2.78 -4.09 10.12
CA MET A 83 -1.59 -3.91 10.95
C MET A 83 -1.94 -3.37 12.34
N ALA A 84 -1.18 -3.79 13.35
CA ALA A 84 -1.14 -3.21 14.69
C ALA A 84 0.31 -3.14 15.19
N TYR A 85 0.56 -2.29 16.19
CA TYR A 85 1.81 -2.30 16.94
C TYR A 85 1.52 -2.54 18.41
N TRP A 86 2.05 -3.61 18.99
CA TRP A 86 1.76 -3.96 20.36
C TRP A 86 2.95 -4.68 20.99
N ASN A 87 3.21 -4.42 22.27
CA ASN A 87 4.30 -5.06 23.01
C ASN A 87 5.65 -5.07 22.23
N ASN A 88 6.05 -3.88 21.76
CA ASN A 88 7.27 -3.65 20.97
C ASN A 88 7.36 -4.51 19.69
N THR A 89 6.23 -4.78 19.04
CA THR A 89 6.13 -5.71 17.91
C THR A 89 5.07 -5.23 16.92
N PHE A 90 5.41 -5.19 15.64
CA PHE A 90 4.44 -5.11 14.56
C PHE A 90 3.73 -6.45 14.40
N PHE A 91 2.40 -6.40 14.30
CA PHE A 91 1.56 -7.53 13.92
C PHE A 91 0.89 -7.20 12.60
N LEU A 92 1.05 -8.07 11.62
CA LEU A 92 0.38 -7.97 10.33
C LEU A 92 -0.35 -9.27 10.06
N HIS A 93 -1.65 -9.19 9.78
CA HIS A 93 -2.41 -10.34 9.32
C HIS A 93 -2.98 -10.09 7.92
N TYR A 94 -3.19 -11.15 7.14
CA TYR A 94 -3.78 -11.11 5.81
C TYR A 94 -4.52 -12.42 5.53
N LEU A 95 -5.50 -12.38 4.63
CA LEU A 95 -6.22 -13.57 4.18
C LEU A 95 -5.55 -14.18 2.94
N SER A 96 -5.69 -15.48 2.79
CA SER A 96 -5.07 -16.24 1.72
C SER A 96 -6.01 -17.33 1.22
N ASP A 97 -6.02 -17.55 -0.09
CA ASP A 97 -6.73 -18.63 -0.79
C ASP A 97 -5.73 -19.27 -1.80
N PRO A 98 -5.87 -20.55 -2.18
CA PRO A 98 -4.89 -21.25 -3.02
C PRO A 98 -4.57 -20.57 -4.35
N VAL A 99 -5.59 -20.01 -5.02
CA VAL A 99 -5.45 -19.54 -6.41
C VAL A 99 -6.10 -18.18 -6.69
N GLY A 100 -7.26 -17.88 -6.13
CA GLY A 100 -8.04 -16.70 -6.49
C GLY A 100 -9.07 -16.32 -5.44
N GLU A 101 -9.66 -15.15 -5.59
CA GLU A 101 -10.66 -14.61 -4.68
C GLU A 101 -11.90 -15.51 -4.64
N HIS A 102 -12.36 -15.81 -3.41
CA HIS A 102 -13.54 -16.63 -3.13
C HIS A 102 -13.42 -18.09 -3.62
N ILE A 103 -12.19 -18.60 -3.80
CA ILE A 103 -11.94 -19.98 -4.19
C ILE A 103 -11.48 -20.75 -2.94
N PRO A 104 -12.35 -21.55 -2.32
CA PRO A 104 -12.03 -22.21 -1.06
C PRO A 104 -10.94 -23.30 -1.25
N PRO A 105 -10.23 -23.71 -0.17
CA PRO A 105 -10.33 -23.19 1.20
C PRO A 105 -9.73 -21.78 1.34
N SER A 106 -10.06 -21.10 2.45
CA SER A 106 -9.51 -19.79 2.78
C SER A 106 -9.04 -19.78 4.24
N GLN A 107 -7.96 -19.04 4.52
CA GLN A 107 -7.36 -18.93 5.85
C GLN A 107 -6.83 -17.52 6.11
N THR A 108 -6.54 -17.18 7.37
CA THR A 108 -5.87 -15.94 7.75
C THR A 108 -4.52 -16.25 8.37
N LEU A 109 -3.50 -15.57 7.90
CA LEU A 109 -2.10 -15.72 8.29
C LEU A 109 -1.65 -14.50 9.10
N LEU A 110 -0.77 -14.72 10.07
CA LEU A 110 -0.12 -13.69 10.90
C LEU A 110 1.38 -13.69 10.63
N MET A 111 1.96 -12.49 10.56
CA MET A 111 3.39 -12.25 10.56
C MET A 111 3.71 -11.18 11.61
N THR A 112 4.89 -11.26 12.21
CA THR A 112 5.33 -10.29 13.21
C THR A 112 6.72 -9.77 12.92
N SER A 113 7.04 -8.56 13.39
CA SER A 113 8.36 -7.96 13.24
C SER A 113 8.68 -7.03 14.41
N LYS A 114 9.96 -6.94 14.80
CA LYS A 114 10.42 -5.98 15.81
C LYS A 114 10.76 -4.61 15.22
N ASP A 115 11.15 -4.58 13.95
CA ASP A 115 11.73 -3.40 13.27
C ASP A 115 10.96 -3.00 12.01
N GLY A 116 10.01 -3.81 11.55
CA GLY A 116 9.26 -3.61 10.31
C GLY A 116 10.01 -4.03 9.05
N TYR A 117 11.25 -4.53 9.16
CA TYR A 117 12.09 -5.00 8.05
C TYR A 117 12.26 -6.52 8.06
N ASN A 118 12.48 -7.10 9.25
CA ASN A 118 12.68 -8.52 9.44
C ASN A 118 11.40 -9.14 10.01
N TRP A 119 10.71 -9.93 9.19
CA TRP A 119 9.42 -10.51 9.53
C TRP A 119 9.52 -12.01 9.77
N THR A 120 8.72 -12.53 10.71
CA THR A 120 8.55 -13.98 10.88
C THR A 120 7.88 -14.59 9.65
N LYS A 121 8.04 -15.90 9.47
CA LYS A 121 7.27 -16.64 8.47
C LYS A 121 5.77 -16.51 8.78
N PRO A 122 4.89 -16.53 7.75
CA PRO A 122 3.45 -16.61 7.95
C PRO A 122 3.04 -17.78 8.86
N ASP A 123 2.23 -17.50 9.88
CA ASP A 123 1.63 -18.52 10.75
C ASP A 123 0.10 -18.49 10.65
N ILE A 124 -0.56 -19.65 10.66
CA ILE A 124 -2.02 -19.72 10.52
C ILE A 124 -2.67 -19.30 11.83
N ILE A 125 -3.16 -18.06 11.87
CA ILE A 125 -3.85 -17.53 13.06
C ILE A 125 -5.33 -17.94 13.09
N PHE A 126 -5.95 -18.09 11.92
CA PHE A 126 -7.31 -18.64 11.75
C PHE A 126 -7.32 -19.63 10.58
N PRO A 127 -7.58 -20.93 10.84
CA PRO A 127 -7.49 -21.98 9.83
C PRO A 127 -8.73 -22.03 8.92
N PRO A 128 -8.70 -22.83 7.84
CA PRO A 128 -9.90 -23.17 7.07
C PRO A 128 -11.02 -23.74 7.95
N TYR A 129 -12.25 -23.34 7.65
CA TYR A 129 -13.46 -23.78 8.38
C TYR A 129 -14.35 -24.58 7.45
N LYS A 130 -14.72 -25.82 7.80
CA LYS A 130 -15.55 -26.67 6.94
C LYS A 130 -17.02 -26.27 7.07
N VAL A 131 -17.68 -26.00 5.95
CA VAL A 131 -19.14 -25.84 5.91
C VAL A 131 -19.76 -27.24 5.95
N PRO A 132 -20.70 -27.53 6.88
CA PRO A 132 -21.31 -28.84 6.98
C PRO A 132 -21.99 -29.27 5.68
N ASP A 133 -21.76 -30.52 5.28
CA ASP A 133 -22.43 -31.09 4.11
C ASP A 133 -23.95 -31.03 4.29
N GLY A 134 -24.66 -30.74 3.20
CA GLY A 134 -26.11 -30.52 3.23
C GLY A 134 -26.53 -29.09 3.60
N PHE A 135 -25.60 -28.20 3.96
CA PHE A 135 -25.92 -26.79 4.16
C PHE A 135 -26.46 -26.15 2.87
N ARG A 136 -27.44 -25.25 3.03
CA ARG A 136 -28.01 -24.44 1.95
C ARG A 136 -27.97 -22.97 2.36
N LYS A 137 -27.43 -22.12 1.50
CA LYS A 137 -27.42 -20.67 1.70
C LYS A 137 -28.74 -20.08 1.19
N SER A 138 -29.42 -19.29 2.02
CA SER A 138 -30.73 -18.73 1.65
C SER A 138 -30.62 -17.78 0.46
N GLY A 139 -31.35 -18.08 -0.62
CA GLY A 139 -31.38 -17.28 -1.85
C GLY A 139 -30.23 -17.56 -2.82
N VAL A 140 -29.42 -18.60 -2.59
CA VAL A 140 -28.38 -19.06 -3.52
C VAL A 140 -28.63 -20.53 -3.83
N GLU A 141 -28.52 -20.92 -5.10
CA GLU A 141 -28.69 -22.31 -5.53
C GLU A 141 -27.53 -23.19 -5.05
N GLY A 142 -27.80 -24.48 -4.85
CA GLY A 142 -26.79 -25.47 -4.48
C GLY A 142 -26.94 -26.03 -3.08
N VAL A 143 -26.11 -27.03 -2.80
CA VAL A 143 -26.00 -27.71 -1.52
C VAL A 143 -24.52 -27.89 -1.24
N ALA A 144 -24.07 -27.47 -0.06
CA ALA A 144 -22.68 -27.60 0.33
C ALA A 144 -22.31 -29.09 0.36
N LYS A 145 -21.20 -29.43 -0.29
CA LYS A 145 -20.56 -30.74 -0.24
C LYS A 145 -19.06 -30.53 -0.34
N ASP A 146 -18.33 -30.91 0.71
CA ASP A 146 -16.89 -30.68 0.84
C ASP A 146 -16.49 -29.20 0.62
N LEU A 147 -17.36 -28.29 1.05
CA LEU A 147 -17.17 -26.85 0.94
C LEU A 147 -16.45 -26.31 2.18
N TYR A 148 -15.51 -25.40 1.96
CA TYR A 148 -14.89 -24.61 3.02
C TYR A 148 -15.36 -23.16 2.95
N ALA A 149 -15.41 -22.50 4.10
CA ALA A 149 -15.74 -21.09 4.19
C ALA A 149 -14.66 -20.21 3.52
N ILE A 150 -15.08 -19.00 3.12
CA ILE A 150 -14.19 -17.96 2.61
C ILE A 150 -13.95 -16.94 3.70
N MET A 151 -12.69 -16.59 3.94
CA MET A 151 -12.37 -15.54 4.91
C MET A 151 -12.46 -14.16 4.26
N HIS A 152 -13.03 -13.20 4.97
CA HIS A 152 -13.05 -11.79 4.53
C HIS A 152 -13.05 -10.85 5.73
N GLN A 153 -12.14 -9.88 5.79
CA GLN A 153 -12.08 -8.92 6.88
C GLN A 153 -11.73 -7.50 6.41
N ARG A 154 -12.37 -6.51 7.03
CA ARG A 154 -11.96 -5.09 6.97
C ARG A 154 -11.22 -4.61 8.22
N MET A 155 -11.25 -5.42 9.29
CA MET A 155 -10.63 -5.14 10.58
C MET A 155 -9.99 -6.43 11.10
N GLY A 156 -8.72 -6.34 11.52
CA GLY A 156 -7.95 -7.46 12.01
C GLY A 156 -7.60 -7.47 13.49
N PHE A 157 -7.44 -6.29 14.09
CA PHE A 157 -6.86 -6.16 15.42
C PHE A 157 -7.64 -5.18 16.28
N PHE A 158 -7.64 -5.45 17.58
CA PHE A 158 -8.14 -4.54 18.60
C PHE A 158 -7.28 -4.64 19.86
N VAL A 159 -6.72 -3.52 20.31
CA VAL A 159 -6.05 -3.44 21.63
C VAL A 159 -7.05 -2.91 22.66
N SER A 160 -7.34 -3.72 23.66
CA SER A 160 -8.26 -3.34 24.74
C SER A 160 -7.65 -2.32 25.70
N LYS A 161 -8.49 -1.66 26.52
CA LYS A 161 -8.04 -0.71 27.56
C LYS A 161 -7.13 -1.34 28.62
N LYS A 162 -7.20 -2.67 28.77
CA LYS A 162 -6.35 -3.44 29.68
C LYS A 162 -5.13 -4.03 28.97
N ASP A 163 -4.71 -3.43 27.86
CA ASP A 163 -3.50 -3.80 27.12
C ASP A 163 -3.49 -5.28 26.67
N ARG A 164 -4.63 -5.76 26.17
CA ARG A 164 -4.78 -7.11 25.58
C ARG A 164 -5.02 -7.00 24.09
N LEU A 165 -4.23 -7.71 23.28
CA LEU A 165 -4.35 -7.72 21.82
C LEU A 165 -5.31 -8.83 21.36
N LEU A 166 -6.40 -8.44 20.72
CA LEU A 166 -7.32 -9.35 20.05
C LEU A 166 -7.02 -9.36 18.54
N ALA A 167 -6.98 -10.55 17.96
CA ALA A 167 -7.00 -10.77 16.53
C ALA A 167 -8.39 -11.27 16.10
N LEU A 168 -8.85 -10.87 14.92
CA LEU A 168 -10.19 -11.12 14.42
C LEU A 168 -10.22 -11.63 12.99
N ALA A 169 -11.20 -12.47 12.71
CA ALA A 169 -11.46 -13.04 11.41
C ALA A 169 -12.96 -13.22 11.17
N TYR A 170 -13.40 -13.34 9.92
CA TYR A 170 -14.78 -13.65 9.60
C TYR A 170 -14.83 -14.74 8.54
N TYR A 171 -15.73 -15.69 8.75
CA TYR A 171 -16.02 -16.80 7.84
C TYR A 171 -17.34 -16.52 7.10
N GLY A 172 -17.22 -16.20 5.82
CA GLY A 172 -18.32 -16.12 4.86
C GLY A 172 -18.54 -17.44 4.12
N ILE A 173 -19.60 -17.51 3.34
CA ILE A 173 -19.93 -18.68 2.52
C ILE A 173 -20.09 -18.22 1.08
N ALA A 174 -19.33 -18.83 0.18
CA ALA A 174 -19.52 -18.73 -1.26
C ALA A 174 -19.86 -20.13 -1.80
N MET A 175 -21.08 -20.31 -2.31
CA MET A 175 -21.54 -21.58 -2.89
C MET A 175 -20.91 -21.88 -4.25
N ASP A 176 -20.44 -20.84 -4.94
CA ASP A 176 -19.70 -20.89 -6.20
C ASP A 176 -18.78 -19.66 -6.33
N ALA A 177 -18.00 -19.58 -7.41
CA ALA A 177 -16.99 -18.54 -7.62
C ALA A 177 -17.56 -17.10 -7.80
N LYS A 178 -18.87 -16.96 -8.00
CA LYS A 178 -19.57 -15.67 -8.15
C LYS A 178 -20.41 -15.31 -6.92
N ASP A 179 -20.63 -16.24 -6.01
CA ASP A 179 -21.33 -15.98 -4.75
C ASP A 179 -20.49 -15.06 -3.85
N ASP A 180 -21.18 -14.17 -3.13
CA ASP A 180 -20.56 -13.15 -2.28
C ASP A 180 -20.47 -13.67 -0.82
N PRO A 181 -19.26 -13.85 -0.25
CA PRO A 181 -19.09 -14.27 1.13
C PRO A 181 -19.43 -13.18 2.16
N ASN A 182 -19.54 -11.91 1.74
CA ASN A 182 -19.90 -10.76 2.57
C ASN A 182 -21.32 -10.24 2.24
N ASP A 183 -22.25 -11.15 1.97
CA ASP A 183 -23.66 -10.83 1.70
C ASP A 183 -24.52 -10.71 2.98
N GLY A 184 -23.91 -10.85 4.16
CA GLY A 184 -24.58 -10.85 5.46
C GLY A 184 -25.23 -12.19 5.81
N LYS A 185 -24.95 -13.26 5.05
CA LYS A 185 -25.50 -14.61 5.26
C LYS A 185 -24.40 -15.66 5.45
N GLY A 186 -23.25 -15.26 6.00
CA GLY A 186 -22.14 -16.16 6.30
C GLY A 186 -22.32 -16.95 7.60
N ILE A 187 -21.20 -17.34 8.19
CA ILE A 187 -21.13 -18.10 9.44
C ILE A 187 -21.05 -17.13 10.63
N GLY A 188 -20.01 -16.30 10.63
CA GLY A 188 -19.77 -15.38 11.73
C GLY A 188 -18.33 -14.93 11.85
N ARG A 189 -18.14 -14.00 12.79
CA ARG A 189 -16.85 -13.44 13.17
C ARG A 189 -16.26 -14.20 14.35
N VAL A 190 -14.98 -14.52 14.24
CA VAL A 190 -14.18 -15.16 15.28
C VAL A 190 -13.13 -14.20 15.83
N VAL A 191 -12.69 -14.50 17.04
CA VAL A 191 -11.70 -13.75 17.81
C VAL A 191 -10.80 -14.72 18.57
N ARG A 192 -9.54 -14.34 18.72
CA ARG A 192 -8.63 -14.95 19.70
C ARG A 192 -7.69 -13.88 20.23
N GLU A 193 -7.11 -14.13 21.39
CA GLU A 193 -6.11 -13.24 21.97
C GLU A 193 -4.70 -13.65 21.55
N ILE A 194 -3.86 -12.65 21.28
CA ILE A 194 -2.41 -12.81 21.17
C ILE A 194 -1.80 -12.35 22.50
N TYR A 195 -1.02 -13.23 23.13
CA TYR A 195 -0.36 -12.97 24.40
C TYR A 195 1.01 -12.31 24.21
N LYS A 196 1.55 -11.74 25.30
CA LYS A 196 2.84 -11.01 25.28
C LYS A 196 4.03 -11.87 24.87
N ASP A 197 3.95 -13.18 25.07
CA ASP A 197 4.97 -14.15 24.66
C ASP A 197 4.88 -14.56 23.19
N GLY A 198 3.88 -14.05 22.44
CA GLY A 198 3.65 -14.34 21.03
C GLY A 198 2.77 -15.56 20.78
N THR A 199 2.41 -16.33 21.81
CA THR A 199 1.41 -17.40 21.68
C THR A 199 -0.01 -16.82 21.60
N TYR A 200 -0.97 -17.61 21.18
CA TYR A 200 -2.36 -17.18 21.06
C TYR A 200 -3.36 -18.11 21.76
N GLY A 201 -4.37 -17.53 22.40
CA GLY A 201 -5.45 -18.25 23.07
C GLY A 201 -6.35 -19.00 22.07
N PRO A 202 -7.29 -19.87 22.54
CA PRO A 202 -8.19 -20.58 21.65
C PRO A 202 -9.08 -19.65 20.83
N ILE A 203 -9.57 -20.16 19.68
CA ILE A 203 -10.49 -19.43 18.80
C ILE A 203 -11.91 -19.49 19.39
N TYR A 204 -12.60 -18.35 19.37
CA TYR A 204 -14.00 -18.24 19.75
C TYR A 204 -14.80 -17.48 18.70
N PHE A 205 -16.09 -17.78 18.54
CA PHE A 205 -16.99 -16.85 17.88
C PHE A 205 -17.24 -15.63 18.77
N ILE A 206 -17.06 -14.42 18.22
CA ILE A 206 -17.50 -13.19 18.86
C ILE A 206 -18.93 -12.84 18.46
N ARG A 207 -19.32 -13.22 17.24
CA ARG A 207 -20.66 -12.95 16.68
C ARG A 207 -20.98 -13.92 15.54
N HIS A 208 -22.18 -14.48 15.52
CA HIS A 208 -22.69 -15.24 14.37
C HIS A 208 -23.55 -14.36 13.48
N ASN A 209 -23.63 -14.69 12.18
CA ASN A 209 -24.74 -14.22 11.36
C ASN A 209 -26.04 -14.92 11.80
N SER A 210 -27.16 -14.22 11.71
CA SER A 210 -28.48 -14.75 12.10
C SER A 210 -28.91 -15.98 11.30
N THR A 211 -28.41 -16.13 10.07
CA THR A 211 -28.68 -17.28 9.20
C THR A 211 -27.92 -18.55 9.59
N TRP A 212 -26.94 -18.46 10.49
CA TRP A 212 -26.11 -19.59 10.89
C TRP A 212 -26.69 -20.34 12.09
N ASP A 213 -26.81 -21.67 11.97
CA ASP A 213 -27.16 -22.54 13.09
C ASP A 213 -25.95 -22.70 14.03
N GLN A 214 -25.98 -21.98 15.14
CA GLN A 214 -24.89 -21.96 16.12
C GLN A 214 -24.52 -23.34 16.66
N LYS A 215 -25.43 -24.32 16.62
CA LYS A 215 -25.16 -25.71 17.05
C LYS A 215 -24.18 -26.43 16.13
N LYS A 216 -23.98 -25.93 14.91
CA LYS A 216 -23.03 -26.46 13.92
C LYS A 216 -21.65 -25.79 13.98
N SER A 217 -21.43 -24.93 14.97
CA SER A 217 -20.19 -24.16 15.10
C SER A 217 -19.06 -25.02 15.69
N GLU A 218 -17.90 -25.03 15.04
CA GLU A 218 -16.71 -25.76 15.53
C GLU A 218 -16.08 -25.09 16.76
N TYR A 219 -16.21 -23.77 16.87
CA TYR A 219 -15.68 -22.98 17.98
C TYR A 219 -16.79 -22.53 18.93
N PRO A 220 -16.52 -22.44 20.25
CA PRO A 220 -17.48 -21.91 21.20
C PRO A 220 -17.63 -20.38 21.09
N MET A 221 -18.73 -19.83 21.60
CA MET A 221 -18.88 -18.38 21.79
C MET A 221 -17.87 -17.86 22.81
N PHE A 222 -17.35 -16.64 22.61
CA PHE A 222 -16.33 -16.02 23.47
C PHE A 222 -16.76 -15.94 24.94
N THR A 223 -18.05 -15.81 25.21
CA THR A 223 -18.64 -15.80 26.56
C THR A 223 -18.46 -17.12 27.32
N LYS A 224 -18.05 -18.20 26.66
CA LYS A 224 -17.72 -19.49 27.28
C LYS A 224 -16.27 -19.59 27.72
N SER A 225 -15.41 -18.64 27.37
CA SER A 225 -14.04 -18.59 27.88
C SER A 225 -14.03 -18.46 29.40
N LYS A 226 -13.09 -19.16 30.05
CA LYS A 226 -12.84 -19.04 31.49
C LYS A 226 -12.01 -17.79 31.82
N ASP A 227 -11.33 -17.21 30.84
CA ASP A 227 -10.60 -15.96 31.00
C ASP A 227 -11.57 -14.77 30.99
N LYS A 228 -11.84 -14.23 32.18
CA LYS A 228 -12.74 -13.09 32.37
C LYS A 228 -12.20 -11.81 31.71
N GLY A 229 -10.89 -11.63 31.66
CA GLY A 229 -10.25 -10.48 31.00
C GLY A 229 -10.44 -10.53 29.48
N PHE A 230 -10.41 -11.73 28.90
CA PHE A 230 -10.72 -11.94 27.47
C PHE A 230 -12.18 -11.65 27.15
N VAL A 231 -13.10 -12.14 27.98
CA VAL A 231 -14.53 -11.85 27.81
C VAL A 231 -14.79 -10.34 27.92
N GLU A 232 -14.15 -9.65 28.86
CA GLU A 232 -14.24 -8.20 29.01
C GLU A 232 -13.69 -7.46 27.78
N ALA A 233 -12.51 -7.84 27.28
CA ALA A 233 -11.92 -7.24 26.08
C ALA A 233 -12.82 -7.41 24.84
N CYS A 234 -13.43 -8.58 24.66
CA CYS A 234 -14.39 -8.82 23.58
C CYS A 234 -15.67 -7.97 23.73
N ARG A 235 -16.19 -7.79 24.96
CA ARG A 235 -17.33 -6.90 25.22
C ARG A 235 -16.98 -5.45 24.97
N GLN A 236 -15.76 -5.03 25.32
CA GLN A 236 -15.26 -3.69 25.02
C GLN A 236 -15.25 -3.45 23.51
N LEU A 237 -14.72 -4.39 22.73
CA LEU A 237 -14.74 -4.32 21.27
C LEU A 237 -16.17 -4.18 20.72
N LEU A 238 -17.11 -5.03 21.19
CA LEU A 238 -18.52 -4.97 20.77
C LEU A 238 -19.25 -3.67 21.16
N SER A 239 -18.72 -2.91 22.13
CA SER A 239 -19.26 -1.62 22.54
C SER A 239 -18.68 -0.44 21.77
N ASP A 240 -17.66 -0.66 20.94
CA ASP A 240 -16.99 0.40 20.19
C ASP A 240 -17.67 0.59 18.81
N PRO A 241 -18.36 1.72 18.58
CA PRO A 241 -19.11 1.94 17.36
C PRO A 241 -18.23 2.04 16.11
N LEU A 242 -16.98 2.54 16.23
CA LEU A 242 -16.05 2.63 15.11
C LEU A 242 -15.54 1.25 14.70
N MET A 243 -15.39 0.35 15.67
CA MET A 243 -15.07 -1.04 15.39
C MET A 243 -16.25 -1.76 14.75
N MET A 244 -17.46 -1.57 15.29
CA MET A 244 -18.67 -2.16 14.70
C MET A 244 -18.90 -1.64 13.28
N GLN A 245 -18.67 -0.36 12.99
CA GLN A 245 -18.84 0.16 11.64
C GLN A 245 -17.93 -0.50 10.60
N GLN A 246 -16.76 -1.01 11.01
CA GLN A 246 -15.88 -1.78 10.12
C GLN A 246 -16.42 -3.17 9.78
N TRP A 247 -17.46 -3.66 10.47
CA TRP A 247 -18.05 -4.98 10.26
C TRP A 247 -19.29 -4.95 9.35
N VAL A 248 -19.70 -3.78 8.88
CA VAL A 248 -20.96 -3.55 8.16
C VAL A 248 -21.14 -4.44 6.92
N GLU A 249 -20.05 -4.76 6.23
CA GLU A 249 -20.09 -5.57 5.01
C GLU A 249 -20.45 -7.03 5.30
N GLU A 250 -19.87 -7.60 6.36
CA GLU A 250 -20.03 -9.02 6.69
C GLU A 250 -21.18 -9.30 7.67
N ALA A 251 -21.54 -8.32 8.48
CA ALA A 251 -22.62 -8.44 9.45
C ALA A 251 -24.00 -8.58 8.78
N ASP A 252 -24.98 -9.02 9.57
CA ASP A 252 -26.38 -9.02 9.16
C ASP A 252 -26.80 -7.59 8.78
N ARG A 253 -27.64 -7.46 7.74
CA ARG A 253 -27.98 -6.14 7.17
C ARG A 253 -28.68 -5.21 8.15
N ASP A 254 -29.40 -5.76 9.12
CA ASP A 254 -30.14 -5.04 10.17
C ASP A 254 -29.43 -5.09 11.54
N ASP A 255 -28.17 -5.54 11.59
CA ASP A 255 -27.43 -5.74 12.84
C ASP A 255 -27.36 -4.48 13.70
N LYS A 256 -28.07 -4.48 14.84
CA LYS A 256 -28.22 -3.34 15.75
C LYS A 256 -26.91 -2.73 16.26
N LEU A 257 -25.79 -3.46 16.25
CA LEU A 257 -24.49 -2.92 16.69
C LEU A 257 -23.84 -2.00 15.66
N ILE A 258 -24.21 -2.13 14.37
CA ILE A 258 -23.63 -1.35 13.28
C ILE A 258 -24.24 0.06 13.26
N PRO A 259 -23.47 1.14 13.45
CA PRO A 259 -24.02 2.50 13.50
C PRO A 259 -24.74 2.95 12.22
N LEU A 260 -24.08 2.79 11.06
CA LEU A 260 -24.58 3.16 9.74
C LEU A 260 -24.79 1.89 8.91
N LYS A 261 -26.06 1.57 8.60
CA LYS A 261 -26.45 0.35 7.88
C LYS A 261 -26.09 0.35 6.40
N LYS A 262 -25.94 1.54 5.82
CA LYS A 262 -25.54 1.69 4.43
C LYS A 262 -24.19 1.02 4.22
N GLN A 263 -24.10 0.20 3.19
CA GLN A 263 -23.00 -0.74 2.95
C GLN A 263 -21.77 -0.04 2.33
N TYR A 264 -21.33 1.07 2.93
CA TYR A 264 -20.06 1.69 2.59
C TYR A 264 -18.90 0.77 3.00
N LYS A 265 -17.91 0.65 2.12
CA LYS A 265 -16.92 -0.42 2.20
C LYS A 265 -15.59 0.04 2.79
N ALA A 266 -15.01 -0.78 3.66
CA ALA A 266 -13.67 -0.65 4.22
C ALA A 266 -13.42 0.68 4.97
N LEU A 267 -14.22 0.97 6.01
CA LEU A 267 -14.02 2.17 6.83
C LEU A 267 -12.55 2.32 7.28
N SER A 268 -11.99 3.48 6.98
CA SER A 268 -10.81 4.07 7.59
C SER A 268 -11.24 5.36 8.28
N TYR A 269 -10.64 5.69 9.43
CA TYR A 269 -11.01 6.90 10.15
C TYR A 269 -9.84 7.45 10.95
N TYR A 270 -9.98 8.70 11.36
CA TYR A 270 -9.12 9.36 12.34
C TYR A 270 -9.89 10.44 13.10
N THR A 271 -9.37 10.81 14.26
CA THR A 271 -9.91 11.86 15.12
C THR A 271 -9.30 13.21 14.74
N LEU A 272 -10.16 14.18 14.44
CA LEU A 272 -9.83 15.57 14.10
C LEU A 272 -9.38 16.35 15.35
N PRO A 273 -8.72 17.51 15.20
CA PRO A 273 -8.24 18.30 16.34
C PRO A 273 -9.35 18.74 17.31
N ASP A 274 -10.58 18.86 16.83
CA ASP A 274 -11.76 19.23 17.61
C ASP A 274 -12.52 18.03 18.20
N GLY A 275 -12.00 16.81 18.06
CA GLY A 275 -12.58 15.58 18.59
C GLY A 275 -13.67 14.94 17.71
N ARG A 276 -14.05 15.55 16.59
CA ARG A 276 -14.89 14.88 15.58
C ARG A 276 -14.12 13.74 14.91
N VAL A 277 -14.83 12.79 14.32
CA VAL A 277 -14.21 11.67 13.59
C VAL A 277 -14.46 11.82 12.10
N ALA A 278 -13.40 11.86 11.31
CA ALA A 278 -13.48 11.79 9.85
C ALA A 278 -13.51 10.33 9.41
N GLY A 279 -14.54 9.94 8.67
CA GLY A 279 -14.68 8.62 8.06
C GLY A 279 -14.35 8.66 6.57
N LEU A 280 -13.65 7.63 6.10
CA LEU A 280 -13.27 7.39 4.71
C LEU A 280 -13.58 5.95 4.33
N TRP A 281 -14.18 5.74 3.17
CA TRP A 281 -14.49 4.42 2.61
C TRP A 281 -13.96 4.33 1.18
N LYS A 282 -14.07 3.15 0.54
CA LYS A 282 -13.79 2.99 -0.90
C LYS A 282 -14.45 4.10 -1.73
N HIS A 283 -13.84 4.44 -2.86
CA HIS A 283 -14.20 5.58 -3.72
C HIS A 283 -13.99 6.96 -3.09
N ALA A 284 -13.18 7.03 -2.03
CA ALA A 284 -13.05 8.19 -1.14
C ALA A 284 -14.41 8.74 -0.69
N VAL A 285 -15.41 7.88 -0.47
CA VAL A 285 -16.63 8.33 0.21
C VAL A 285 -16.25 8.80 1.61
N THR A 286 -16.78 9.94 2.04
CA THR A 286 -16.43 10.56 3.33
C THR A 286 -17.63 11.16 4.03
N ALA A 287 -17.56 11.17 5.36
CA ALA A 287 -18.50 11.82 6.25
C ALA A 287 -17.80 12.17 7.58
N ILE A 288 -18.40 13.06 8.37
CA ILE A 288 -17.92 13.37 9.73
C ILE A 288 -18.95 12.90 10.75
N SER A 289 -18.46 12.22 11.80
CA SER A 289 -19.23 11.89 13.00
C SER A 289 -18.87 12.85 14.14
N ASN A 290 -19.87 13.35 14.85
CA ASN A 290 -19.71 14.30 15.96
C ASN A 290 -19.78 13.65 17.35
N ASP A 291 -19.94 12.32 17.43
CA ASP A 291 -20.23 11.61 18.68
C ASP A 291 -19.39 10.32 18.84
N GLY A 292 -18.21 10.30 18.23
CA GLY A 292 -17.28 9.18 18.31
C GLY A 292 -17.71 7.98 17.46
N GLY A 293 -18.41 8.21 16.35
CA GLY A 293 -18.81 7.17 15.40
C GLY A 293 -20.17 6.52 15.69
N LYS A 294 -20.91 6.99 16.71
CA LYS A 294 -22.24 6.43 17.06
C LYS A 294 -23.29 6.82 16.03
N THR A 295 -23.17 8.01 15.45
CA THR A 295 -24.01 8.46 14.34
C THR A 295 -23.16 9.00 13.19
N TRP A 296 -23.66 8.79 11.98
CA TRP A 296 -23.10 9.27 10.72
C TRP A 296 -24.23 9.82 9.85
N PRO A 297 -23.94 10.82 8.99
CA PRO A 297 -24.85 11.19 7.91
C PRO A 297 -25.25 9.97 7.09
N GLU A 298 -26.55 9.78 6.86
CA GLU A 298 -27.07 8.62 6.12
C GLU A 298 -26.55 8.57 4.67
N ASN A 299 -26.35 9.75 4.07
CA ASN A 299 -25.84 9.90 2.71
C ASN A 299 -24.48 10.62 2.72
N ALA A 300 -23.41 9.82 2.75
CA ALA A 300 -22.05 10.26 2.50
C ALA A 300 -21.76 10.35 1.00
N GLY A 301 -21.06 11.41 0.58
CA GLY A 301 -20.62 11.64 -0.80
C GLY A 301 -19.14 11.33 -0.98
N ARG A 302 -18.65 11.36 -2.23
CA ARG A 302 -17.20 11.29 -2.52
C ARG A 302 -16.53 12.58 -2.03
N ALA A 303 -15.36 12.44 -1.42
CA ALA A 303 -14.49 13.53 -1.01
C ALA A 303 -14.15 14.39 -2.24
N PRO A 304 -14.50 15.69 -2.27
CA PRO A 304 -14.22 16.55 -3.42
C PRO A 304 -12.73 16.56 -3.77
N GLY A 305 -12.42 16.55 -5.07
CA GLY A 305 -11.05 16.59 -5.60
C GLY A 305 -10.26 15.28 -5.50
N PHE A 306 -10.63 14.34 -4.62
CA PHE A 306 -9.95 13.05 -4.53
C PHE A 306 -10.27 12.19 -5.77
N VAL A 307 -9.22 11.76 -6.47
CA VAL A 307 -9.31 10.69 -7.47
C VAL A 307 -9.09 9.37 -6.75
N ASN A 308 -10.13 8.56 -6.56
CA ASN A 308 -10.00 7.24 -5.94
C ASN A 308 -11.14 6.32 -6.38
N SER A 309 -10.85 5.01 -6.40
CA SER A 309 -11.79 3.99 -6.84
C SER A 309 -11.90 2.84 -5.83
N ASN A 310 -11.93 1.60 -6.31
CA ASN A 310 -12.31 0.40 -5.56
C ASN A 310 -11.23 -0.18 -4.62
N ALA A 311 -10.00 0.34 -4.64
CA ALA A 311 -8.83 -0.27 -4.00
C ALA A 311 -8.52 0.23 -2.58
N LYS A 312 -9.54 0.81 -1.91
CA LYS A 312 -9.48 1.49 -0.60
C LYS A 312 -8.77 2.85 -0.64
N ILE A 313 -8.98 3.59 0.45
CA ILE A 313 -8.22 4.75 0.89
C ILE A 313 -8.00 4.58 2.39
N TRP A 314 -6.81 4.92 2.86
CA TRP A 314 -6.45 4.92 4.26
C TRP A 314 -6.18 6.35 4.70
N GLY A 315 -6.73 6.78 5.84
CA GLY A 315 -6.42 8.04 6.49
C GLY A 315 -5.95 7.79 7.92
N GLN A 316 -4.98 8.57 8.38
CA GLN A 316 -4.54 8.58 9.78
C GLN A 316 -3.98 9.93 10.19
N ARG A 317 -3.97 10.18 11.50
CA ARG A 317 -3.12 11.21 12.12
C ARG A 317 -1.66 10.74 12.12
N THR A 318 -0.73 11.66 11.89
CA THR A 318 0.72 11.41 11.91
C THR A 318 1.34 11.89 13.22
N SER A 319 2.55 11.39 13.54
CA SER A 319 3.24 11.64 14.82
C SER A 319 3.64 13.12 15.03
N ASP A 320 3.75 13.89 13.95
CA ASP A 320 3.94 15.34 13.96
C ASP A 320 2.64 16.14 14.14
N GLY A 321 1.52 15.47 14.41
CA GLY A 321 0.21 16.08 14.68
C GLY A 321 -0.60 16.43 13.44
N LYS A 322 -0.07 16.20 12.24
CA LYS A 322 -0.74 16.37 10.95
C LYS A 322 -1.57 15.13 10.58
N TYR A 323 -2.05 15.09 9.33
CA TYR A 323 -2.85 13.99 8.80
C TYR A 323 -2.34 13.56 7.44
N ALA A 324 -2.44 12.27 7.15
CA ALA A 324 -2.10 11.70 5.85
C ALA A 324 -3.22 10.80 5.35
N THR A 325 -3.49 10.87 4.04
CA THR A 325 -4.26 9.86 3.32
C THR A 325 -3.35 9.11 2.36
N VAL A 326 -3.49 7.80 2.26
CA VAL A 326 -2.75 6.94 1.33
C VAL A 326 -3.74 6.12 0.51
N TYR A 327 -3.60 6.13 -0.81
CA TYR A 327 -4.58 5.57 -1.74
C TYR A 327 -3.99 5.38 -3.14
N ASN A 328 -4.75 4.71 -4.01
CA ASN A 328 -4.49 4.75 -5.44
C ASN A 328 -5.19 5.99 -6.04
N PRO A 329 -4.45 6.99 -6.55
CA PRO A 329 -5.01 8.23 -7.09
C PRO A 329 -5.50 8.04 -8.53
N SER A 330 -6.27 6.98 -8.78
CA SER A 330 -6.59 6.47 -10.11
C SER A 330 -7.83 5.57 -10.07
N GLU A 331 -8.42 5.31 -11.25
CA GLU A 331 -9.39 4.23 -11.45
C GLU A 331 -8.70 2.86 -11.57
N TYR A 332 -7.40 2.85 -11.86
CA TYR A 332 -6.54 1.69 -11.76
C TYR A 332 -5.93 1.56 -10.35
N ARG A 333 -5.39 0.39 -10.00
CA ARG A 333 -4.79 0.16 -8.67
C ARG A 333 -3.30 0.51 -8.62
N TRP A 334 -2.90 1.57 -9.34
CA TRP A 334 -1.56 2.16 -9.30
C TRP A 334 -1.59 3.67 -9.59
N PRO A 335 -0.56 4.42 -9.17
CA PRO A 335 0.42 4.05 -8.14
C PRO A 335 -0.23 3.90 -6.76
N LEU A 336 0.56 3.58 -5.73
CA LEU A 336 0.20 3.93 -4.36
C LEU A 336 0.80 5.29 -4.02
N ALA A 337 -0.03 6.24 -3.60
CA ALA A 337 0.35 7.62 -3.32
C ALA A 337 -0.21 8.10 -1.99
N LEU A 338 0.31 9.23 -1.49
CA LEU A 338 -0.17 9.90 -0.29
C LEU A 338 -0.43 11.39 -0.50
N SER A 339 -1.26 11.94 0.36
CA SER A 339 -1.53 13.37 0.52
C SER A 339 -1.47 13.73 1.99
N VAL A 340 -1.02 14.95 2.31
CA VAL A 340 -0.88 15.46 3.68
C VAL A 340 -1.84 16.65 3.89
N SER A 341 -2.35 16.74 5.11
CA SER A 341 -3.23 17.81 5.58
C SER A 341 -2.78 18.28 6.96
N ASP A 342 -2.88 19.59 7.21
CA ASP A 342 -2.57 20.18 8.51
C ASP A 342 -3.74 20.04 9.51
N ASP A 343 -4.97 19.94 9.01
CA ASP A 343 -6.21 19.97 9.80
C ASP A 343 -7.02 18.66 9.74
N GLY A 344 -6.66 17.74 8.85
CA GLY A 344 -7.38 16.49 8.62
C GLY A 344 -8.60 16.62 7.72
N LEU A 345 -8.79 17.77 7.05
CA LEU A 345 -9.89 17.99 6.11
C LEU A 345 -9.35 18.40 4.73
N ASN A 346 -8.48 19.40 4.68
CA ASN A 346 -7.95 19.93 3.42
C ASN A 346 -6.57 19.33 3.08
N TYR A 347 -6.54 18.49 2.05
CA TYR A 347 -5.32 17.84 1.55
C TYR A 347 -4.76 18.58 0.33
N LYS A 348 -3.46 18.91 0.34
CA LYS A 348 -2.88 19.92 -0.57
C LYS A 348 -1.82 19.40 -1.56
N ASN A 349 -1.30 18.19 -1.35
CA ASN A 349 -0.24 17.60 -2.20
C ASN A 349 -0.57 16.15 -2.58
N LEU A 350 0.17 15.59 -3.53
CA LEU A 350 0.06 14.20 -3.94
C LEU A 350 1.46 13.65 -4.27
N LEU A 351 1.94 12.71 -3.46
CA LEU A 351 3.31 12.19 -3.47
C LEU A 351 3.33 10.67 -3.63
N LEU A 352 4.35 10.13 -4.30
CA LEU A 352 4.48 8.70 -4.54
C LEU A 352 4.95 7.96 -3.27
N VAL A 353 4.28 6.83 -2.97
CA VAL A 353 4.73 5.83 -1.98
C VAL A 353 5.34 4.64 -2.70
N ASN A 354 4.60 4.04 -3.63
CA ASN A 354 5.07 2.95 -4.46
C ASN A 354 4.59 3.13 -5.91
N GLY A 355 5.55 3.17 -6.83
CA GLY A 355 5.29 3.28 -8.28
C GLY A 355 5.71 2.06 -9.08
N GLU A 356 6.09 0.98 -8.40
CA GLU A 356 6.46 -0.28 -9.03
C GLU A 356 5.27 -1.23 -9.07
N ILE A 357 5.19 -2.03 -10.14
CA ILE A 357 4.23 -3.12 -10.28
C ILE A 357 5.00 -4.37 -10.66
N SER A 358 5.14 -5.31 -9.73
CA SER A 358 5.59 -6.67 -10.06
C SER A 358 4.61 -7.26 -11.07
N PRO A 359 5.05 -8.02 -12.08
CA PRO A 359 4.14 -8.84 -12.88
C PRO A 359 3.34 -9.79 -11.97
N MET A 360 2.06 -9.97 -12.25
CA MET A 360 1.26 -11.00 -11.57
C MET A 360 1.75 -12.35 -12.07
N ARG A 361 2.36 -13.14 -11.18
CA ARG A 361 2.99 -14.40 -11.58
C ARG A 361 1.96 -15.51 -11.73
N TYR A 362 0.89 -15.48 -10.93
CA TYR A 362 -0.15 -16.50 -10.94
C TYR A 362 -1.51 -15.89 -11.24
N GLY A 363 -2.19 -16.38 -12.27
CA GLY A 363 -3.56 -15.98 -12.58
C GLY A 363 -4.54 -16.45 -11.51
N GLY A 364 -5.69 -15.78 -11.40
CA GLY A 364 -6.69 -16.13 -10.40
C GLY A 364 -7.91 -15.23 -10.39
N ASN A 365 -9.04 -15.77 -9.92
CA ASN A 365 -10.32 -15.07 -9.86
C ASN A 365 -10.18 -13.72 -9.14
N TYR A 366 -10.67 -12.65 -9.78
CA TYR A 366 -10.63 -11.26 -9.32
C TYR A 366 -9.26 -10.72 -8.84
N LYS A 367 -8.15 -11.38 -9.18
CA LYS A 367 -6.82 -10.78 -9.05
C LYS A 367 -6.69 -9.64 -10.06
N SER A 368 -6.07 -8.55 -9.63
CA SER A 368 -5.96 -7.32 -10.43
C SER A 368 -4.64 -6.66 -10.12
N TYR A 369 -4.07 -5.95 -11.09
CA TYR A 369 -2.69 -5.47 -11.00
C TYR A 369 -2.48 -4.30 -10.05
N GLY A 370 -1.27 -4.22 -9.47
CA GLY A 370 -0.76 -3.05 -8.76
C GLY A 370 -0.81 -3.13 -7.22
N PRO A 371 -0.15 -2.17 -6.53
CA PRO A 371 -0.15 -2.06 -5.07
C PRO A 371 -1.52 -1.54 -4.59
N GLN A 372 -2.17 -2.27 -3.69
CA GLN A 372 -3.59 -2.07 -3.44
C GLN A 372 -4.03 -2.51 -2.05
N TYR A 373 -5.22 -2.07 -1.64
CA TYR A 373 -5.86 -2.38 -0.36
C TYR A 373 -5.06 -1.89 0.86
N ILE A 374 -4.45 -0.71 0.69
CA ILE A 374 -3.66 -0.05 1.71
C ILE A 374 -4.38 0.03 3.07
N ARG A 375 -3.67 -0.30 4.13
CA ARG A 375 -4.13 -0.23 5.52
C ARG A 375 -2.96 0.07 6.46
N GLY A 376 -3.14 1.04 7.36
CA GLY A 376 -2.19 1.33 8.43
C GLY A 376 -2.64 0.79 9.78
N ILE A 377 -2.12 1.40 10.85
CA ILE A 377 -2.46 1.08 12.23
C ILE A 377 -3.60 2.01 12.69
N LEU A 378 -4.70 1.42 13.14
CA LEU A 378 -5.85 2.17 13.68
C LEU A 378 -5.45 2.93 14.96
N GLU A 379 -6.15 4.04 15.21
CA GLU A 379 -6.07 4.70 16.52
C GLU A 379 -6.31 3.69 17.65
N ASN A 380 -5.50 3.76 18.70
CA ASN A 380 -5.47 2.83 19.84
C ASN A 380 -4.94 1.41 19.55
N ASN A 381 -4.59 1.05 18.30
CA ASN A 381 -3.87 -0.20 18.00
C ASN A 381 -2.33 -0.04 18.04
N GLY A 382 -1.86 0.97 18.77
CA GLY A 382 -0.47 1.26 19.10
C GLY A 382 0.27 2.18 18.12
N THR A 383 1.44 2.63 18.55
CA THR A 383 2.28 3.58 17.84
C THR A 383 3.71 3.05 17.77
N PRO A 384 4.27 2.82 16.57
CA PRO A 384 5.66 2.45 16.41
C PRO A 384 6.62 3.51 17.00
N PRO A 385 7.73 3.11 17.65
CA PRO A 385 8.60 4.02 18.40
C PRO A 385 9.45 4.92 17.49
N ASP A 386 9.58 4.58 16.21
CA ASP A 386 10.32 5.36 15.22
C ASP A 386 9.52 6.57 14.70
N ASN A 387 8.28 6.74 15.16
CA ASN A 387 7.35 7.80 14.79
C ASN A 387 7.03 7.87 13.30
N ASN A 388 7.40 6.86 12.51
CA ASN A 388 7.10 6.81 11.09
C ASN A 388 5.68 6.28 10.86
N MET A 389 5.12 6.60 9.69
CA MET A 389 3.89 5.98 9.25
C MET A 389 4.21 4.61 8.63
N TRP A 390 3.63 3.56 9.19
CA TRP A 390 3.76 2.19 8.71
C TRP A 390 2.46 1.71 8.09
N LEU A 391 2.58 1.15 6.89
CA LEU A 391 1.45 0.77 6.06
C LEU A 391 1.63 -0.66 5.55
N SER A 392 0.53 -1.36 5.34
CA SER A 392 0.47 -2.68 4.70
C SER A 392 -0.39 -2.63 3.45
N TYR A 393 0.00 -3.37 2.43
CA TYR A 393 -0.77 -3.55 1.21
C TYR A 393 -0.40 -4.87 0.54
N SER A 394 -1.19 -5.28 -0.44
CA SER A 394 -0.80 -6.38 -1.33
C SER A 394 -0.39 -5.83 -2.70
N MET A 395 0.52 -6.52 -3.37
CA MET A 395 0.78 -6.34 -4.80
C MET A 395 0.03 -7.43 -5.56
N ASN A 396 -0.80 -7.06 -6.54
CA ASN A 396 -1.56 -7.97 -7.41
C ASN A 396 -2.55 -8.93 -6.71
N LYS A 397 -2.84 -8.72 -5.42
CA LYS A 397 -3.45 -9.73 -4.53
C LYS A 397 -2.66 -11.05 -4.50
N GLU A 398 -1.34 -10.97 -4.58
CA GLU A 398 -0.43 -12.11 -4.69
C GLU A 398 0.68 -12.04 -3.64
N ASP A 399 1.35 -10.89 -3.56
CA ASP A 399 2.44 -10.66 -2.61
C ASP A 399 2.01 -9.68 -1.53
N ILE A 400 2.59 -9.80 -0.34
CA ILE A 400 2.31 -8.92 0.80
C ILE A 400 3.51 -8.03 1.05
N TRP A 401 3.22 -6.75 1.25
CA TRP A 401 4.19 -5.69 1.36
C TRP A 401 3.88 -4.78 2.56
N VAL A 402 4.93 -4.14 3.05
CA VAL A 402 4.83 -3.00 3.97
C VAL A 402 5.56 -1.80 3.40
N ALA A 403 5.09 -0.60 3.75
CA ALA A 403 5.79 0.65 3.47
C ALA A 403 6.04 1.41 4.78
N LYS A 404 7.30 1.82 4.97
CA LYS A 404 7.70 2.81 5.96
C LYS A 404 7.75 4.17 5.28
N VAL A 405 7.00 5.13 5.79
CA VAL A 405 6.96 6.52 5.30
C VAL A 405 7.45 7.44 6.42
N PRO A 406 8.55 8.17 6.24
CA PRO A 406 9.05 9.10 7.25
C PRO A 406 8.04 10.19 7.61
N VAL A 407 8.01 10.55 8.89
CA VAL A 407 7.25 11.70 9.40
C VAL A 407 8.23 12.65 10.10
N PRO A 408 8.26 13.96 9.78
CA PRO A 408 7.39 14.65 8.83
C PRO A 408 7.61 14.22 7.37
N VAL A 409 6.52 14.19 6.60
CA VAL A 409 6.56 13.86 5.17
C VAL A 409 7.15 15.03 4.39
N VAL A 410 8.19 14.76 3.60
CA VAL A 410 8.88 15.76 2.75
C VAL A 410 9.10 15.21 1.34
N ASP A 411 9.03 16.06 0.32
CA ASP A 411 9.19 15.70 -1.10
C ASP A 411 10.32 16.45 -1.81
N LYS A 412 10.87 17.49 -1.18
CA LYS A 412 12.01 18.26 -1.69
C LYS A 412 13.24 18.03 -0.83
N ALA A 413 14.33 17.63 -1.48
CA ALA A 413 15.61 17.50 -0.81
C ALA A 413 16.19 18.90 -0.53
N ALA A 414 16.52 19.17 0.74
CA ALA A 414 17.09 20.45 1.16
C ALA A 414 18.54 20.63 0.71
N GLN A 415 19.27 19.54 0.48
CA GLN A 415 20.69 19.53 0.13
C GLN A 415 20.98 18.43 -0.89
N HIS A 416 22.04 18.66 -1.67
CA HIS A 416 22.63 17.62 -2.51
C HIS A 416 23.12 16.43 -1.67
N ALA A 417 23.28 15.29 -2.34
CA ALA A 417 23.78 14.08 -1.69
C ALA A 417 25.26 14.23 -1.34
N ASN A 418 25.64 13.75 -0.15
CA ASN A 418 27.02 13.58 0.27
C ASN A 418 27.10 12.31 1.11
N ASP A 419 26.60 11.24 0.52
CA ASP A 419 26.27 10.02 1.21
C ASP A 419 27.49 9.09 1.12
N ASN A 420 28.30 9.07 2.17
CA ASN A 420 29.32 8.04 2.39
C ASN A 420 28.79 7.10 3.48
N PHE A 421 28.38 5.89 3.09
CA PHE A 421 27.74 4.94 4.01
C PHE A 421 28.63 4.54 5.21
N ASN A 422 29.95 4.72 5.10
CA ASN A 422 30.90 4.48 6.19
C ASN A 422 31.00 5.62 7.19
N ALA A 423 30.59 6.83 6.81
CA ALA A 423 30.59 8.02 7.66
C ALA A 423 29.21 8.36 8.24
N LEU A 424 28.14 7.71 7.74
CA LEU A 424 26.79 7.91 8.22
C LEU A 424 26.52 7.16 9.54
N PRO A 425 25.67 7.72 10.43
CA PRO A 425 25.26 7.03 11.64
C PRO A 425 24.60 5.68 11.32
N ALA A 426 24.84 4.69 12.18
CA ALA A 426 24.23 3.37 12.02
C ALA A 426 22.69 3.46 12.07
N ASN A 427 22.02 2.77 11.17
CA ASN A 427 20.57 2.75 10.94
C ASN A 427 19.97 4.07 10.40
N GLU A 428 20.79 5.07 10.08
CA GLU A 428 20.35 6.29 9.40
C GLU A 428 20.80 6.36 7.94
N GLU A 429 21.55 5.35 7.45
CA GLU A 429 22.19 5.37 6.15
C GLU A 429 21.20 5.53 4.98
N LEU A 430 19.97 5.01 5.16
CA LEU A 430 18.89 5.05 4.17
C LEU A 430 17.84 6.12 4.45
N LYS A 431 18.03 7.00 5.44
CA LYS A 431 17.02 8.00 5.86
C LYS A 431 16.54 8.90 4.72
N LEU A 432 17.43 9.23 3.78
CA LEU A 432 17.14 10.07 2.61
C LEU A 432 17.03 9.25 1.29
N TRP A 433 17.02 7.93 1.39
CA TRP A 433 16.94 7.01 0.27
C TRP A 433 15.55 6.38 0.19
N ASN A 434 14.98 6.41 -0.99
CA ASN A 434 13.80 5.63 -1.31
C ASN A 434 14.22 4.24 -1.74
N VAL A 435 13.53 3.22 -1.22
CA VAL A 435 13.88 1.82 -1.46
C VAL A 435 12.65 1.03 -1.91
N TYR A 436 12.87 0.16 -2.89
CA TYR A 436 11.96 -0.91 -3.27
C TYR A 436 12.74 -2.22 -3.19
N SER A 437 12.38 -3.07 -2.22
CA SER A 437 13.15 -4.24 -1.80
C SER A 437 12.27 -5.49 -1.78
N PRO A 438 12.09 -6.17 -2.93
CA PRO A 438 11.58 -7.53 -3.00
C PRO A 438 12.41 -8.50 -2.15
N LEU A 439 11.80 -9.61 -1.70
CA LEU A 439 12.50 -10.65 -0.91
C LEU A 439 13.61 -11.34 -1.72
N TRP A 440 13.40 -11.50 -3.03
CA TRP A 440 14.38 -12.07 -3.95
C TRP A 440 15.21 -11.02 -4.70
N ALA A 441 14.99 -9.74 -4.41
CA ALA A 441 15.83 -8.66 -4.92
C ALA A 441 16.04 -7.55 -3.85
N PRO A 442 16.67 -7.87 -2.70
CA PRO A 442 16.72 -6.95 -1.58
C PRO A 442 17.67 -5.77 -1.80
N VAL A 443 17.34 -4.65 -1.16
CA VAL A 443 18.19 -3.46 -1.03
C VAL A 443 18.52 -3.24 0.44
N LYS A 444 19.81 -3.21 0.79
CA LYS A 444 20.28 -3.06 2.17
C LYS A 444 21.58 -2.28 2.24
N VAL A 445 21.86 -1.66 3.38
CA VAL A 445 23.22 -1.23 3.70
C VAL A 445 23.89 -2.36 4.48
N GLU A 446 24.97 -2.90 3.95
CA GLU A 446 25.65 -4.07 4.50
C GLU A 446 27.14 -3.80 4.69
N LYS A 447 27.70 -4.34 5.77
CA LYS A 447 29.14 -4.35 6.00
C LYS A 447 29.75 -5.53 5.23
N ALA A 448 30.62 -5.24 4.26
CA ALA A 448 31.33 -6.25 3.48
C ALA A 448 32.55 -6.80 4.24
N THR A 449 33.23 -7.77 3.62
CA THR A 449 34.39 -8.48 4.19
C THR A 449 35.62 -7.59 4.39
N ASP A 450 35.71 -6.48 3.66
CA ASP A 450 36.72 -5.43 3.83
C ASP A 450 36.47 -4.51 5.05
N GLY A 451 35.35 -4.72 5.75
CA GLY A 451 34.94 -3.95 6.91
C GLY A 451 34.20 -2.65 6.58
N LEU A 452 33.97 -2.36 5.30
CA LEU A 452 33.26 -1.16 4.84
C LEU A 452 31.77 -1.44 4.60
N LYS A 453 30.95 -0.41 4.78
CA LYS A 453 29.52 -0.40 4.47
C LYS A 453 29.28 0.01 3.02
N TYR A 454 28.36 -0.68 2.38
CA TYR A 454 27.91 -0.40 1.01
C TYR A 454 26.39 -0.46 0.95
N LEU A 455 25.79 0.37 0.10
CA LEU A 455 24.43 0.12 -0.37
C LEU A 455 24.48 -1.05 -1.35
N THR A 456 23.98 -2.20 -0.93
CA THR A 456 23.92 -3.43 -1.69
C THR A 456 22.55 -3.60 -2.33
N LEU A 457 22.55 -3.93 -3.63
CA LEU A 457 21.39 -4.41 -4.37
C LEU A 457 21.72 -5.83 -4.84
N THR A 458 20.98 -6.84 -4.35
CA THR A 458 21.05 -8.18 -4.92
C THR A 458 19.78 -8.50 -5.68
N ASP A 459 19.86 -9.41 -6.65
CA ASP A 459 18.73 -9.76 -7.49
C ASP A 459 18.84 -11.18 -8.03
N LYS A 460 17.88 -12.02 -7.65
CA LYS A 460 17.62 -13.32 -8.22
C LYS A 460 16.15 -13.48 -8.63
N ASP A 461 15.37 -12.39 -8.66
CA ASP A 461 13.95 -12.44 -8.97
C ASP A 461 13.72 -12.27 -10.47
N ARG A 462 13.33 -13.36 -11.14
CA ARG A 462 12.94 -13.35 -12.56
C ARG A 462 11.92 -12.27 -12.91
N TYR A 463 11.03 -11.97 -11.96
CA TYR A 463 9.89 -11.09 -12.15
C TYR A 463 9.94 -9.84 -11.28
N ASP A 464 11.01 -9.63 -10.51
CA ASP A 464 11.17 -8.38 -9.76
C ASP A 464 12.54 -7.74 -9.94
N TYR A 465 12.82 -6.64 -9.26
CA TYR A 465 14.16 -6.05 -9.18
C TYR A 465 14.34 -5.23 -7.91
N ALA A 466 15.59 -5.08 -7.49
CA ALA A 466 16.00 -4.15 -6.47
C ALA A 466 16.01 -2.73 -7.05
N LYS A 467 15.54 -1.73 -6.29
CA LYS A 467 15.64 -0.33 -6.69
C LYS A 467 15.91 0.58 -5.49
N ALA A 468 16.88 1.47 -5.64
CA ALA A 468 17.20 2.53 -4.70
C ALA A 468 17.20 3.89 -5.42
N GLU A 469 16.55 4.90 -4.85
CA GLU A 469 16.50 6.26 -5.41
C GLU A 469 16.92 7.30 -4.38
N ARG A 470 17.76 8.25 -4.79
CA ARG A 470 18.13 9.41 -3.99
C ARG A 470 17.56 10.67 -4.61
N ILE A 471 16.69 11.35 -3.87
CA ILE A 471 16.13 12.64 -4.27
C ILE A 471 17.16 13.73 -3.97
N ILE A 472 17.35 14.67 -4.89
CA ILE A 472 18.30 15.79 -4.80
C ILE A 472 17.59 17.10 -5.19
N PRO A 473 18.16 18.28 -4.88
CA PRO A 473 17.62 19.54 -5.36
C PRO A 473 17.52 19.57 -6.88
N ALA A 474 16.48 20.22 -7.42
CA ALA A 474 16.29 20.37 -8.86
C ALA A 474 17.48 21.11 -9.49
N THR A 475 18.22 20.41 -10.36
CA THR A 475 19.51 20.88 -10.86
C THR A 475 19.57 20.85 -12.38
N LYS A 476 19.98 21.96 -13.00
CA LYS A 476 20.15 22.06 -14.46
C LYS A 476 21.49 21.51 -14.96
N ILE A 477 22.57 21.82 -14.23
CA ILE A 477 23.91 21.28 -14.51
C ILE A 477 24.32 20.45 -13.29
N LEU A 478 24.05 19.16 -13.35
CA LEU A 478 24.31 18.22 -12.27
C LEU A 478 25.70 17.61 -12.43
N VAL A 479 26.48 17.62 -11.35
CA VAL A 479 27.64 16.74 -11.21
C VAL A 479 27.30 15.67 -10.18
N ALA A 480 27.33 14.40 -10.59
CA ALA A 480 27.13 13.24 -9.73
C ALA A 480 28.36 12.35 -9.73
N GLU A 481 28.90 12.04 -8.56
CA GLU A 481 30.05 11.14 -8.37
C GLU A 481 29.67 9.99 -7.45
N PHE A 482 29.93 8.76 -7.87
CA PHE A 482 29.60 7.58 -7.09
C PHE A 482 30.56 6.43 -7.37
N ASP A 483 30.70 5.56 -6.37
CA ASP A 483 31.48 4.32 -6.47
C ASP A 483 30.51 3.17 -6.77
N VAL A 484 30.81 2.34 -7.77
CA VAL A 484 30.04 1.14 -8.11
C VAL A 484 30.94 -0.07 -8.31
N THR A 485 30.51 -1.22 -7.79
CA THR A 485 31.14 -2.53 -8.02
C THR A 485 30.06 -3.56 -8.34
N ALA A 486 30.25 -4.31 -9.41
CA ALA A 486 29.44 -5.49 -9.74
C ALA A 486 30.20 -6.76 -9.33
N ALA A 487 29.55 -7.71 -8.66
CA ALA A 487 30.18 -8.97 -8.26
C ALA A 487 30.35 -9.96 -9.43
N GLN A 488 29.72 -9.68 -10.55
CA GLN A 488 29.68 -10.47 -11.78
C GLN A 488 29.79 -9.55 -12.99
N ASN A 489 30.05 -10.10 -14.18
CA ASN A 489 30.02 -9.35 -15.44
C ASN A 489 29.48 -10.16 -16.65
N ASP A 490 28.89 -11.33 -16.40
CA ASP A 490 28.42 -12.29 -17.41
C ASP A 490 26.91 -12.60 -17.30
N PHE A 491 26.20 -11.90 -16.40
CA PHE A 491 24.75 -11.96 -16.22
C PHE A 491 24.27 -10.78 -15.36
N GLY A 492 22.94 -10.59 -15.28
CA GLY A 492 22.33 -9.48 -14.54
C GLY A 492 22.44 -8.14 -15.26
N VAL A 493 21.77 -7.13 -14.73
CA VAL A 493 21.87 -5.75 -15.22
C VAL A 493 21.82 -4.77 -14.04
N LEU A 494 22.49 -3.62 -14.16
CA LEU A 494 22.26 -2.46 -13.30
C LEU A 494 22.07 -1.21 -14.15
N ASP A 495 20.86 -0.67 -14.14
CA ASP A 495 20.55 0.65 -14.67
C ASP A 495 20.82 1.73 -13.60
N ILE A 496 21.53 2.77 -14.00
CA ILE A 496 21.78 3.98 -13.22
C ILE A 496 21.19 5.16 -13.98
N GLU A 497 20.14 5.77 -13.45
CA GLU A 497 19.38 6.82 -14.13
C GLU A 497 19.42 8.15 -13.39
N PHE A 498 19.39 9.22 -14.17
CA PHE A 498 19.27 10.59 -13.69
C PHE A 498 17.94 11.13 -14.17
N GLN A 499 17.00 11.33 -13.25
CA GLN A 499 15.59 11.60 -13.59
C GLN A 499 15.13 12.97 -13.09
N ASP A 500 14.09 13.52 -13.73
CA ASP A 500 13.37 14.70 -13.24
C ASP A 500 12.36 14.35 -12.12
N GLY A 501 11.65 15.36 -11.60
CA GLY A 501 10.59 15.16 -10.60
C GLY A 501 9.42 14.28 -11.07
N LYS A 502 9.22 14.10 -12.38
CA LYS A 502 8.17 13.25 -12.98
C LYS A 502 8.60 11.82 -13.26
N GLY A 503 9.90 11.52 -13.16
CA GLY A 503 10.44 10.16 -13.31
C GLY A 503 10.93 9.91 -14.73
N THR A 504 11.09 10.98 -15.50
CA THR A 504 11.62 10.94 -16.86
C THR A 504 13.14 10.84 -16.78
N PRO A 505 13.76 9.75 -17.27
CA PRO A 505 15.22 9.63 -17.27
C PRO A 505 15.84 10.51 -18.36
N PHE A 506 16.67 11.47 -17.95
CA PHE A 506 17.49 12.31 -18.83
C PHE A 506 18.66 11.53 -19.41
N ALA A 507 19.38 10.81 -18.54
CA ALA A 507 20.53 9.97 -18.89
C ALA A 507 20.44 8.62 -18.17
N ARG A 508 20.99 7.58 -18.80
CA ARG A 508 21.09 6.22 -18.26
C ARG A 508 22.44 5.61 -18.58
N LEU A 509 23.11 5.13 -17.53
CA LEU A 509 24.23 4.20 -17.62
C LEU A 509 23.73 2.78 -17.31
N THR A 510 24.28 1.79 -17.99
CA THR A 510 23.90 0.39 -17.77
C THR A 510 25.15 -0.47 -17.68
N LEU A 511 25.34 -1.18 -16.55
CA LEU A 511 26.21 -2.35 -16.47
C LEU A 511 25.41 -3.53 -17.04
N ASP A 512 25.77 -4.00 -18.23
CA ASP A 512 25.02 -5.04 -18.94
C ASP A 512 25.49 -6.46 -18.60
N SER A 513 24.73 -7.45 -19.06
CA SER A 513 24.96 -8.87 -18.79
C SER A 513 26.15 -9.48 -19.54
N VAL A 514 26.91 -8.69 -20.30
CA VAL A 514 28.07 -9.16 -21.08
C VAL A 514 29.32 -8.32 -20.80
N GLY A 515 29.32 -7.60 -19.68
CA GLY A 515 30.51 -6.95 -19.13
C GLY A 515 30.81 -5.58 -19.71
N ASN A 516 29.83 -4.87 -20.27
CA ASN A 516 30.00 -3.48 -20.71
C ASN A 516 29.29 -2.48 -19.79
N LEU A 517 29.96 -1.36 -19.54
CA LEU A 517 29.31 -0.14 -19.08
C LEU A 517 28.89 0.65 -20.32
N ASN A 518 27.58 0.80 -20.52
CA ASN A 518 27.00 1.49 -21.67
C ASN A 518 26.32 2.79 -21.27
N PHE A 519 26.29 3.76 -22.18
CA PHE A 519 25.44 4.93 -22.11
C PHE A 519 24.29 4.82 -23.12
N LYS A 520 23.05 5.10 -22.68
CA LYS A 520 21.88 5.12 -23.56
C LYS A 520 21.82 6.41 -24.39
N ALA A 521 22.06 6.32 -25.70
CA ALA A 521 22.10 7.46 -26.63
C ALA A 521 20.89 7.42 -27.60
N GLY A 522 19.68 7.35 -27.06
CA GLY A 522 18.44 7.19 -27.83
C GLY A 522 18.05 5.72 -28.00
N SER A 523 17.84 5.29 -29.25
CA SER A 523 17.57 3.89 -29.60
C SER A 523 18.81 3.00 -29.49
N ARG A 524 20.02 3.57 -29.58
CA ARG A 524 21.29 2.85 -29.49
C ARG A 524 21.94 3.03 -28.12
N TYR A 525 22.72 2.03 -27.73
CA TYR A 525 23.66 2.11 -26.63
C TYR A 525 25.06 2.35 -27.19
N LYS A 526 25.85 3.14 -26.47
CA LYS A 526 27.27 3.38 -26.80
C LYS A 526 28.11 2.89 -25.63
N GLY A 527 29.11 2.06 -25.93
CA GLY A 527 30.05 1.58 -24.93
C GLY A 527 30.87 2.73 -24.33
N VAL A 528 31.00 2.73 -23.01
CA VAL A 528 31.90 3.60 -22.25
C VAL A 528 33.20 2.83 -21.97
N LEU A 529 33.08 1.63 -21.40
CA LEU A 529 34.19 0.70 -21.14
C LEU A 529 33.69 -0.74 -20.95
N LYS A 530 34.62 -1.68 -20.89
CA LYS A 530 34.37 -3.05 -20.38
C LYS A 530 34.66 -3.11 -18.89
N TYR A 531 33.73 -3.62 -18.10
CA TYR A 531 33.89 -3.73 -16.66
C TYR A 531 34.24 -5.16 -16.23
N GLU A 532 34.98 -5.25 -15.13
CA GLU A 532 35.44 -6.51 -14.53
C GLU A 532 34.64 -6.78 -13.26
N ALA A 533 34.30 -8.05 -13.02
CA ALA A 533 33.68 -8.49 -11.78
C ALA A 533 34.61 -8.19 -10.58
N GLY A 534 34.04 -7.69 -9.48
CA GLY A 534 34.74 -7.35 -8.24
C GLY A 534 35.56 -6.05 -8.29
N LYS A 535 35.70 -5.41 -9.46
CA LYS A 535 36.46 -4.17 -9.61
C LYS A 535 35.58 -2.95 -9.29
N LYS A 536 36.09 -2.08 -8.42
CA LYS A 536 35.45 -0.80 -8.10
C LYS A 536 35.68 0.22 -9.20
N TYR A 537 34.63 0.94 -9.59
CA TYR A 537 34.69 2.05 -10.51
C TYR A 537 34.15 3.31 -9.83
N THR A 538 34.92 4.40 -9.90
CA THR A 538 34.46 5.73 -9.50
C THR A 538 33.98 6.46 -10.74
N ILE A 539 32.68 6.69 -10.84
CA ILE A 539 32.04 7.30 -11.99
C ILE A 539 31.63 8.72 -11.62
N LYS A 540 32.07 9.69 -12.43
CA LYS A 540 31.63 11.08 -12.37
C LYS A 540 30.85 11.44 -13.63
N ALA A 541 29.58 11.76 -13.48
CA ALA A 541 28.68 12.19 -14.54
C ALA A 541 28.39 13.69 -14.41
N THR A 542 28.75 14.47 -15.43
CA THR A 542 28.33 15.87 -15.59
C THR A 542 27.22 15.94 -16.62
N LEU A 543 26.05 16.44 -16.22
CA LEU A 543 24.81 16.36 -16.97
C LEU A 543 24.19 17.76 -17.08
N ASN A 544 24.13 18.31 -18.28
CA ASN A 544 23.62 19.66 -18.53
C ASN A 544 22.30 19.60 -19.29
N THR A 545 21.19 19.96 -18.63
CA THR A 545 19.84 19.91 -19.22
C THR A 545 19.62 20.96 -20.30
N GLU A 546 20.34 22.09 -20.26
CA GLU A 546 20.22 23.20 -21.22
C GLU A 546 20.85 22.85 -22.57
N THR A 547 22.03 22.20 -22.56
CA THR A 547 22.72 21.76 -23.79
C THR A 547 22.45 20.31 -24.15
N ARG A 548 21.83 19.55 -23.24
CA ARG A 548 21.65 18.08 -23.29
C ARG A 548 22.96 17.29 -23.32
N MET A 549 24.10 17.93 -23.07
CA MET A 549 25.40 17.28 -23.03
C MET A 549 25.56 16.44 -21.77
N CYS A 550 26.08 15.24 -21.93
CA CYS A 550 26.46 14.34 -20.85
C CYS A 550 27.94 13.99 -20.99
N THR A 551 28.71 14.22 -19.94
CA THR A 551 30.12 13.84 -19.86
C THR A 551 30.30 12.81 -18.76
N ILE A 552 30.84 11.66 -19.10
CA ILE A 552 31.09 10.54 -18.18
C ILE A 552 32.60 10.37 -18.04
N ASN A 553 33.09 10.41 -16.81
CA ASN A 553 34.45 10.12 -16.44
C ASN A 553 34.45 8.87 -15.56
N VAL A 554 35.35 7.92 -15.84
CA VAL A 554 35.54 6.74 -15.00
C VAL A 554 36.98 6.71 -14.50
N ASN A 555 37.17 6.60 -13.19
CA ASN A 555 38.48 6.52 -12.54
C ASN A 555 39.46 7.67 -12.88
N GLY A 556 38.96 8.85 -13.25
CA GLY A 556 39.80 9.97 -13.66
C GLY A 556 40.37 9.86 -15.07
N GLU A 557 39.98 8.84 -15.85
CA GLU A 557 40.46 8.62 -17.22
C GLU A 557 39.85 9.61 -18.23
N LYS A 558 40.05 9.38 -19.53
CA LYS A 558 39.53 10.26 -20.59
C LYS A 558 37.99 10.32 -20.55
N ASN A 559 37.47 11.55 -20.63
CA ASN A 559 36.03 11.80 -20.70
C ASN A 559 35.39 11.14 -21.93
N TRP A 560 34.28 10.45 -21.67
CA TRP A 560 33.31 10.04 -22.67
C TRP A 560 32.21 11.09 -22.79
N ASN A 561 31.80 11.45 -24.00
CA ASN A 561 30.76 12.46 -24.24
C ASN A 561 29.58 11.89 -25.02
N GLY A 562 28.38 12.29 -24.63
CA GLY A 562 27.13 11.90 -25.28
C GLY A 562 26.05 12.96 -25.14
N ILE A 563 24.90 12.66 -25.75
CA ILE A 563 23.70 13.49 -25.68
C ILE A 563 22.64 12.71 -24.92
N ALA A 564 21.98 13.37 -23.97
CA ALA A 564 20.85 12.84 -23.24
C ALA A 564 19.74 12.34 -24.18
N PHE A 565 19.21 11.15 -23.90
CA PHE A 565 18.23 10.51 -24.78
C PHE A 565 16.80 11.06 -24.61
N SER A 566 16.54 11.73 -23.49
CA SER A 566 15.31 12.48 -23.25
C SER A 566 15.64 13.86 -22.70
N PRO A 567 14.96 14.93 -23.14
CA PRO A 567 15.09 16.24 -22.51
C PRO A 567 14.32 16.28 -21.18
N VAL A 568 14.83 17.03 -20.20
CA VAL A 568 14.12 17.40 -18.95
C VAL A 568 14.49 18.84 -18.58
N ALA A 569 13.67 19.51 -17.77
CA ALA A 569 13.97 20.88 -17.31
C ALA A 569 15.09 20.90 -16.24
N ALA A 570 15.02 19.95 -15.31
CA ALA A 570 15.97 19.78 -14.22
C ALA A 570 16.05 18.30 -13.82
N ILE A 571 17.19 17.90 -13.26
CA ILE A 571 17.40 16.58 -12.68
C ILE A 571 17.17 16.68 -11.16
N GLU A 572 16.36 15.80 -10.62
CA GLU A 572 15.94 15.77 -9.21
C GLU A 572 16.23 14.41 -8.54
N ARG A 573 16.69 13.40 -9.30
CA ARG A 573 16.89 12.04 -8.78
C ARG A 573 18.07 11.31 -9.39
N VAL A 574 18.72 10.49 -8.57
CA VAL A 574 19.65 9.43 -9.00
C VAL A 574 19.04 8.08 -8.61
N VAL A 575 18.89 7.17 -9.57
CA VAL A 575 18.21 5.88 -9.40
C VAL A 575 19.15 4.74 -9.76
N TYR A 576 19.19 3.71 -8.93
CA TYR A 576 19.90 2.45 -9.17
C TYR A 576 18.85 1.33 -9.22
N ARG A 577 18.83 0.52 -10.28
CA ARG A 577 17.84 -0.55 -10.48
C ARG A 577 18.45 -1.77 -11.12
N THR A 578 18.23 -2.96 -10.57
CA THR A 578 18.83 -4.22 -11.06
C THR A 578 18.07 -4.89 -12.20
N GLY A 579 17.12 -4.18 -12.81
CA GLY A 579 16.26 -4.69 -13.87
C GLY A 579 15.79 -3.60 -14.82
N ASN A 580 15.23 -4.03 -15.94
CA ASN A 580 14.67 -3.14 -16.96
C ASN A 580 13.36 -2.49 -16.49
N VAL A 581 13.07 -1.29 -16.99
CA VAL A 581 11.78 -0.62 -16.76
C VAL A 581 10.63 -1.51 -17.24
N ARG A 582 9.65 -1.75 -16.38
CA ARG A 582 8.41 -2.43 -16.74
C ARG A 582 7.41 -1.46 -17.35
N ARG A 583 6.70 -1.93 -18.38
CA ARG A 583 5.61 -1.20 -19.05
C ARG A 583 4.27 -1.92 -18.98
N PHE A 584 4.28 -3.23 -18.76
CA PHE A 584 3.10 -4.01 -18.44
C PHE A 584 2.86 -4.01 -16.92
N PRO A 585 1.62 -3.88 -16.44
CA PRO A 585 0.39 -3.62 -17.19
C PRO A 585 0.34 -2.18 -17.71
N HIS A 586 -0.47 -1.91 -18.72
CA HIS A 586 -0.81 -0.55 -19.17
C HIS A 586 -2.34 -0.36 -19.13
N ILE A 587 -2.81 0.84 -19.46
CA ILE A 587 -4.22 1.22 -19.31
C ILE A 587 -5.20 0.36 -20.13
N ASP A 588 -4.73 -0.27 -21.22
CA ASP A 588 -5.52 -1.18 -22.06
C ASP A 588 -5.28 -2.67 -21.75
N THR A 589 -4.48 -2.98 -20.73
CA THR A 589 -4.33 -4.37 -20.27
C THR A 589 -5.66 -4.88 -19.73
N PRO A 590 -6.13 -6.10 -20.12
CA PRO A 590 -7.33 -6.70 -19.56
C PRO A 590 -7.29 -6.76 -18.02
N ALA A 591 -8.44 -6.57 -17.39
CA ALA A 591 -8.51 -6.54 -15.92
C ALA A 591 -8.14 -7.89 -15.27
N ASP A 592 -8.51 -8.98 -15.93
CA ASP A 592 -8.37 -10.35 -15.42
C ASP A 592 -7.18 -11.07 -16.09
N GLN A 593 -6.34 -11.70 -15.27
CA GLN A 593 -5.30 -12.62 -15.73
C GLN A 593 -5.67 -14.05 -15.33
N THR A 594 -5.86 -14.91 -16.32
CA THR A 594 -6.21 -16.33 -16.12
C THR A 594 -5.04 -17.29 -16.32
N TYR A 595 -3.85 -16.77 -16.66
CA TYR A 595 -2.64 -17.55 -16.92
C TYR A 595 -1.54 -17.27 -15.90
N ASP A 596 -0.68 -18.26 -15.71
CA ASP A 596 0.54 -18.15 -14.92
C ASP A 596 1.73 -17.76 -15.82
N LEU A 597 2.69 -17.01 -15.29
CA LEU A 597 3.93 -16.69 -16.00
C LEU A 597 4.89 -17.90 -15.96
N PRO A 598 5.65 -18.16 -17.02
CA PRO A 598 6.47 -19.36 -17.14
C PRO A 598 7.64 -19.38 -16.14
N ASN A 599 7.71 -20.41 -15.30
CA ASN A 599 8.73 -20.53 -14.24
C ASN A 599 8.61 -19.43 -13.16
N ALA A 600 7.37 -19.03 -12.83
CA ALA A 600 7.02 -18.08 -11.76
C ALA A 600 7.73 -18.35 -10.42
N GLY A 601 7.86 -19.62 -10.05
CA GLY A 601 8.47 -20.06 -8.80
C GLY A 601 9.99 -20.27 -8.82
N SER A 602 10.69 -20.03 -9.94
CA SER A 602 12.11 -20.34 -10.06
C SER A 602 12.99 -19.08 -9.98
N PRO A 603 14.04 -19.06 -9.13
CA PRO A 603 14.98 -17.95 -9.07
C PRO A 603 15.90 -17.92 -10.30
N GLU A 604 16.48 -16.76 -10.59
CA GLU A 604 17.59 -16.61 -11.53
C GLU A 604 18.95 -16.72 -10.81
N ARG A 605 20.05 -16.66 -11.58
CA ARG A 605 21.40 -16.54 -11.00
C ARG A 605 21.50 -15.18 -10.29
N GLU A 606 21.87 -15.20 -9.00
CA GLU A 606 21.87 -14.00 -8.17
C GLU A 606 22.95 -12.99 -8.60
N ALA A 607 22.54 -11.82 -9.05
CA ALA A 607 23.40 -10.69 -9.35
C ALA A 607 23.57 -9.82 -8.10
N LYS A 608 24.75 -9.22 -7.91
CA LYS A 608 25.02 -8.31 -6.79
C LYS A 608 25.76 -7.07 -7.26
N TYR A 609 25.26 -5.92 -6.84
CA TYR A 609 25.86 -4.60 -7.08
C TYR A 609 26.00 -3.87 -5.76
N THR A 610 27.08 -3.11 -5.61
CA THR A 610 27.34 -2.31 -4.41
C THR A 610 27.67 -0.88 -4.80
N ILE A 611 27.10 0.07 -4.06
CA ILE A 611 27.37 1.51 -4.19
C ILE A 611 28.11 1.95 -2.92
N GLY A 612 29.32 2.50 -3.09
CA GLY A 612 30.18 2.88 -1.95
C GLY A 612 29.91 4.30 -1.42
N GLN A 613 29.56 5.21 -2.32
CA GLN A 613 29.19 6.59 -2.00
C GLN A 613 28.34 7.19 -3.11
N LEU A 614 27.62 8.27 -2.80
CA LEU A 614 27.01 9.17 -3.77
C LEU A 614 27.20 10.62 -3.35
N LYS A 615 27.85 11.42 -4.20
CA LYS A 615 27.97 12.87 -4.06
C LYS A 615 27.29 13.54 -5.24
N THR A 616 26.51 14.58 -4.97
CA THR A 616 25.96 15.43 -6.02
C THR A 616 26.27 16.90 -5.75
N SER A 617 26.27 17.71 -6.80
CA SER A 617 26.40 19.18 -6.71
C SER A 617 25.85 19.84 -7.97
N ALA A 618 25.48 21.11 -7.85
CA ALA A 618 25.19 21.98 -8.98
C ALA A 618 26.49 22.66 -9.46
N GLN A 619 26.60 22.85 -10.77
CA GLN A 619 27.67 23.63 -11.41
C GLN A 619 27.12 24.93 -12.03
#